data_AF-A0A6N2I8V2-F1
#
_entry.id   AF-A0A6N2I8V2-F1
#
_cell.length_a   1.000
_cell.length_b   1.000
_cell.length_c   1.000
_cell.angle_alpha   90.00
_cell.angle_beta   90.00
_cell.angle_gamma   90.00
#
_symmetry.space_group_name_H-M   'P 1'
#
loop_
_entity.id
_entity.type
_entity.pdbx_description
1 polymer ?
#
loop_
_entity_poly.entity_id
_entity_poly.type
_entity_poly.pdbx_seq_one_letter_code
_entity_poly.pdbx_strand_id
1 'polypeptide(L)' 'MTQWHARLRRLRAGEERIDWSTTRVDTFCGRLVRPTTYRLSLFVPDPPPHDPDHEPRDRSWP' A
#
# COMPACT_ATOMS: atom_id res chain seq x y z
N MET A 1 -16.51 -17.08 -0.59
CA MET A 1 -15.44 -16.06 -0.68
C MET A 1 -15.95 -14.75 -0.11
N THR A 2 -15.18 -14.07 0.74
CA THR A 2 -15.59 -12.78 1.35
C THR A 2 -15.51 -11.64 0.34
N GLN A 3 -16.35 -10.60 0.48
CA GLN A 3 -16.38 -9.46 -0.44
C GLN A 3 -15.01 -8.76 -0.58
N TRP A 4 -14.23 -8.73 0.51
CA TRP A 4 -12.86 -8.22 0.51
C TRP A 4 -11.93 -8.97 -0.45
N HIS A 5 -11.92 -10.31 -0.40
CA HIS A 5 -11.08 -11.11 -1.30
C HIS A 5 -11.46 -10.89 -2.77
N ALA A 6 -12.74 -10.68 -3.08
CA ALA A 6 -13.19 -10.35 -4.42
C ALA A 6 -12.71 -8.95 -4.88
N ARG A 7 -12.65 -7.97 -3.96
CA ARG A 7 -12.11 -6.64 -4.24
C ARG A 7 -10.59 -6.66 -4.44
N LEU A 8 -9.84 -7.40 -3.61
CA LEU A 8 -8.40 -7.58 -3.79
C LEU A 8 -8.04 -8.22 -5.12
N ARG A 9 -8.80 -9.24 -5.56
CA ARG A 9 -8.58 -9.87 -6.87
C ARG A 9 -8.79 -8.88 -8.00
N ARG A 10 -9.83 -8.03 -7.91
CA ARG A 10 -10.08 -6.98 -8.89
C ARG A 10 -8.96 -5.94 -8.94
N LEU A 11 -8.45 -5.50 -7.79
CA LEU A 11 -7.30 -4.58 -7.73
C LEU A 11 -6.05 -5.20 -8.36
N ARG A 12 -5.78 -6.48 -8.10
CA ARG A 12 -4.64 -7.19 -8.71
C ARG A 12 -4.75 -7.39 -10.21
N ALA A 13 -5.98 -7.48 -10.72
CA ALA A 13 -6.26 -7.66 -12.14
C ALA A 13 -6.48 -6.33 -12.89
N GLY A 14 -6.53 -5.20 -12.18
CA GLY A 14 -6.75 -3.88 -12.76
C GLY A 14 -5.49 -3.31 -13.41
N GLU A 15 -5.66 -2.24 -14.17
CA GLU A 15 -4.56 -1.53 -14.85
C GLU A 15 -3.74 -0.65 -13.90
N GLU A 16 -4.19 -0.48 -12.66
CA GLU A 16 -3.46 0.23 -11.62
C GLU A 16 -2.11 -0.45 -11.35
N ARG A 17 -1.01 0.31 -11.53
CA ARG A 17 0.35 -0.11 -11.22
C ARG A 17 0.59 -0.09 -9.70
N ILE A 18 -0.10 -0.97 -8.99
CA ILE A 18 0.20 -1.25 -7.60
C ILE A 18 1.41 -2.18 -7.57
N ASP A 19 2.52 -1.71 -7.01
CA ASP A 19 3.62 -2.60 -6.68
C ASP A 19 3.23 -3.46 -5.46
N TRP A 20 2.82 -4.69 -5.75
CA TRP A 20 2.41 -5.65 -4.73
C TRP A 20 3.55 -6.14 -3.85
N SER A 21 4.82 -5.91 -4.23
CA SER A 21 5.98 -6.28 -3.39
C SER A 21 6.17 -5.33 -2.20
N THR A 22 5.74 -4.07 -2.36
CA THR A 22 5.78 -3.03 -1.32
C THR A 22 4.41 -2.82 -0.64
N THR A 23 3.36 -3.48 -1.11
CA THR A 23 2.00 -3.33 -0.57
C THR A 23 1.65 -4.42 0.44
N ARG A 24 1.01 -4.05 1.56
CA ARG A 24 0.52 -4.96 2.61
C ARG A 24 -0.99 -4.82 2.84
N VAL A 25 -1.62 -5.92 3.24
CA VAL A 25 -3.03 -5.96 3.65
C VAL A 25 -3.09 -6.19 5.16
N ASP A 26 -3.50 -5.17 5.90
CA ASP A 26 -3.72 -5.26 7.34
C ASP A 26 -5.15 -5.66 7.62
N THR A 27 -5.33 -6.59 8.57
CA THR A 27 -6.65 -6.99 9.06
C THR A 27 -6.88 -6.39 10.43
N PHE A 28 -7.88 -5.53 10.55
CA PHE A 28 -8.26 -4.93 11.82
C PHE A 28 -9.44 -5.69 12.40
N CYS A 29 -9.17 -6.48 13.44
CA CYS A 29 -10.18 -7.26 14.16
C CYS A 29 -10.77 -6.50 15.36
N GLY A 30 -10.11 -5.43 15.83
CA GLY A 30 -10.54 -4.70 17.02
C GLY A 30 -10.70 -5.63 18.24
N ARG A 31 -11.87 -5.57 18.90
CA ARG A 31 -12.25 -6.47 20.00
C ARG A 31 -12.98 -7.73 19.55
N LEU A 32 -13.25 -7.90 18.25
CA LEU A 32 -13.99 -9.02 17.72
C LEU A 32 -13.03 -10.09 17.20
N VAL A 33 -13.48 -11.34 17.21
CA VAL A 33 -12.76 -12.46 16.56
C VAL A 33 -12.82 -12.33 15.02
N ARG A 34 -13.82 -11.59 14.51
CA ARG A 34 -14.01 -11.38 13.07
C ARG A 34 -13.44 -10.02 12.64
N PRO A 35 -12.85 -9.93 11.44
CA PRO A 35 -12.38 -8.67 10.87
C PRO A 35 -13.51 -7.64 10.81
N THR A 36 -13.30 -6.47 11.39
CA THR A 36 -14.18 -5.31 11.23
C THR A 36 -13.81 -4.53 9.97
N THR A 37 -12.52 -4.45 9.65
CA THR A 37 -12.00 -3.69 8.51
C THR A 37 -10.73 -4.33 7.96
N TYR A 38 -10.47 -4.11 6.67
CA TYR A 38 -9.19 -4.37 6.03
C TYR A 38 -8.61 -3.06 5.51
N ARG A 39 -7.29 -2.87 5.64
CA ARG A 39 -6.57 -1.71 5.10
C ARG A 39 -5.51 -2.17 4.12
N LEU A 40 -5.38 -1.46 3.01
CA LEU A 40 -4.26 -1.60 2.09
C LEU A 40 -3.25 -0.50 2.42
N SER A 41 -1.99 -0.87 2.62
CA SER A 41 -0.92 0.06 3.00
C SER A 41 0.30 -0.14 2.10
N LEU A 42 0.92 0.95 1.67
CA LEU A 42 2.14 0.95 0.88
C LEU A 42 3.34 1.20 1.81
N PHE A 43 4.35 0.35 1.74
CA PHE A 43 5.63 0.60 2.37
C PHE A 43 6.42 1.60 1.52
N VAL A 44 6.73 2.76 2.11
CA VAL A 44 7.55 3.80 1.49
C VAL A 44 8.86 3.86 2.28
N PRO A 45 10.00 3.41 1.71
CA PRO A 45 11.28 3.53 2.39
C PRO A 45 11.65 5.01 2.55
N ASP A 46 12.38 5.32 3.62
CA ASP A 46 12.96 6.66 3.77
C ASP A 46 13.85 6.98 2.57
N PRO A 47 13.82 8.23 2.08
CA PRO A 47 14.75 8.62 1.04
C PRO A 47 16.19 8.48 1.53
N PRO A 48 17.14 8.19 0.62
CA PRO A 48 18.55 8.22 0.99
C PRO A 48 18.90 9.59 1.59
N PRO A 49 19.86 9.63 2.53
CA PRO A 49 20.32 10.88 3.11
C PRO A 49 20.66 11.89 2.01
N HIS A 50 20.25 13.13 2.19
CA HIS A 50 20.48 14.22 1.23
C HIS A 50 21.98 14.44 1.11
N ASP A 51 22.57 14.04 -0.01
CA ASP A 51 23.87 14.54 -0.42
C ASP A 51 23.67 16.03 -0.74
N PRO A 52 24.30 16.98 -0.03
CA PRO A 52 24.12 18.41 -0.27
C PRO A 52 24.47 18.83 -1.71
N ASP A 53 25.24 18.02 -2.45
CA ASP A 53 25.57 18.26 -3.85
C ASP A 53 24.55 17.66 -4.84
N HIS A 54 23.53 16.94 -4.36
CA HIS A 54 22.47 16.36 -5.20
C HIS A 54 21.19 17.21 -5.12
N GLU A 55 20.99 18.09 -6.11
CA GLU A 55 19.75 18.85 -6.25
C GLU A 55 18.56 17.88 -6.36
N PRO A 56 17.56 17.94 -5.46
CA PRO A 56 16.43 17.03 -5.49
C PRO A 56 15.58 17.33 -6.73
N ARG A 57 15.60 16.43 -7.70
CA ARG A 57 14.63 16.47 -8.82
C ARG A 57 13.25 16.21 -8.26
N ASP A 58 12.50 17.31 -8.20
CA ASP A 58 11.05 17.46 -8.17
C ASP A 58 10.29 16.19 -7.79
N ARG A 59 10.07 16.01 -6.49
CA ARG A 59 9.27 14.90 -5.96
C ARG A 59 7.80 15.28 -6.03
N SER A 60 7.28 15.41 -7.25
CA SER A 60 5.85 15.47 -7.52
C SER A 60 5.27 14.06 -7.30
N TRP A 61 4.76 13.83 -6.10
CA TRP A 61 3.84 12.71 -5.87
C TRP A 61 2.42 13.17 -6.24
N PRO A 62 1.64 12.41 -7.03
CA PRO A 62 0.20 12.62 -7.20
C PRO A 62 -0.59 12.46 -5.90
#